data_AF-A0A9J8AK12-F1
#
_entry.id   AF-A0A9J8AK12-F1
#
_cell.length_a   1.000
_cell.length_b   1.000
_cell.length_c   1.000
_cell.angle_alpha   90.00
_cell.angle_beta   90.00
_cell.angle_gamma   90.00
#
_symmetry.space_group_name_H-M   'P 1'
#
loop_
_entity.id
_entity.type
_entity.pdbx_description
1 polymer ?
#
loop_
_entity_poly.entity_id
_entity_poly.type
_entity_poly.pdbx_seq_one_letter_code
_entity_poly.pdbx_strand_id
1 'polypeptide(L)'
;MKMFRTMYKQAKKHPGLMPQFFFMFVGVSGAFLYLMRLARGPYISWDRKNNPEPWNNLGPTYQYKVKMVHLITEEQHTYTLLLNIETDQ
;
A
#
# COMPACT_ATOMS: atom_id res chain seq x y z
N MET A 1 0.12 -5.68 38.96
CA MET A 1 -0.99 -5.62 37.97
C MET A 1 -2.34 -5.31 38.63
N LYS A 2 -2.47 -4.17 39.34
CA LYS A 2 -3.76 -3.78 39.96
C LYS A 2 -4.68 -3.04 38.98
N MET A 3 -4.10 -2.19 38.12
CA MET A 3 -4.83 -1.42 37.09
C MET A 3 -5.57 -2.27 36.06
N PHE A 4 -4.98 -3.37 35.57
CA PHE A 4 -5.65 -4.26 34.62
C PHE A 4 -6.87 -4.97 35.23
N ARG A 5 -6.80 -5.34 36.52
CA ARG A 5 -7.94 -5.92 37.23
C ARG A 5 -9.08 -4.93 37.42
N THR A 6 -8.79 -3.67 37.71
CA THR A 6 -9.82 -2.63 37.83
C THR A 6 -10.47 -2.33 36.48
N MET A 7 -9.68 -2.28 35.40
CA MET A 7 -10.18 -2.09 34.04
C MET A 7 -11.09 -3.25 33.60
N TYR A 8 -10.68 -4.50 33.85
CA TYR A 8 -11.51 -5.68 33.56
C TYR A 8 -12.81 -5.71 34.38
N LYS A 9 -12.75 -5.36 35.67
CA LYS A 9 -13.94 -5.24 36.53
C LYS A 9 -14.91 -4.17 36.04
N GLN A 10 -14.41 -3.03 35.55
CA GLN A 10 -15.25 -1.99 34.96
C GLN A 10 -15.85 -2.39 33.61
N ALA A 11 -15.09 -3.05 32.75
CA ALA A 11 -15.59 -3.58 31.48
C ALA A 11 -16.73 -4.60 31.69
N LYS A 12 -16.65 -5.44 32.73
CA LYS A 12 -17.71 -6.40 33.08
C LYS A 12 -18.94 -5.74 33.71
N LYS A 13 -18.76 -4.58 34.37
CA LYS A 13 -19.85 -3.83 35.03
C LYS A 13 -20.69 -3.01 34.02
N HIS A 14 -20.11 -2.63 32.88
CA HIS A 14 -20.78 -1.90 31.81
C HIS A 14 -20.71 -2.68 30.49
N PRO A 15 -21.67 -3.58 30.20
CA PRO A 15 -21.62 -4.48 29.05
C PRO A 15 -21.64 -3.74 27.70
N GLY A 16 -22.15 -2.50 27.65
CA GLY A 16 -22.19 -1.67 26.44
C GLY A 16 -20.82 -1.19 25.94
N LEU A 17 -19.77 -1.22 26.76
CA LEU A 17 -18.42 -0.82 26.33
C LEU A 17 -17.71 -1.92 25.52
N MET A 18 -18.11 -3.18 25.67
CA MET A 18 -17.43 -4.33 25.08
C MET A 18 -17.53 -4.37 23.53
N PRO A 19 -18.70 -4.08 22.91
CA PRO A 19 -18.81 -3.95 21.46
C PRO A 19 -17.94 -2.82 20.89
N GLN A 20 -17.86 -1.69 21.59
CA GLN A 20 -17.06 -0.54 21.15
C GLN A 20 -15.56 -0.89 21.10
N PHE A 21 -15.05 -1.58 22.12
CA PHE A 21 -13.67 -2.06 22.11
C PHE A 21 -13.41 -3.08 20.99
N PHE A 22 -14.37 -3.96 20.70
CA PHE A 22 -14.24 -4.92 19.61
C PHE A 22 -14.03 -4.23 18.26
N PHE A 23 -14.88 -3.28 17.89
CA PHE A 23 -14.72 -2.53 16.63
C PHE A 23 -13.43 -1.70 16.60
N MET A 24 -13.02 -1.13 17.75
CA MET A 24 -11.76 -0.41 17.85
C MET A 24 -10.55 -1.34 17.61
N PHE A 25 -10.52 -2.51 18.24
CA PHE A 25 -9.43 -3.48 18.03
C PHE A 25 -9.39 -3.99 16.59
N VAL A 26 -10.54 -4.23 15.98
CA VAL A 26 -10.62 -4.63 14.56
C VAL A 26 -10.07 -3.51 13.66
N GLY A 27 -10.47 -2.25 13.87
CA GLY A 27 -9.98 -1.11 13.09
C GLY A 27 -8.47 -0.89 13.24
N VAL A 28 -7.96 -0.91 14.48
CA VAL A 28 -6.52 -0.75 14.76
C VAL A 28 -5.72 -1.92 14.18
N SER A 29 -6.21 -3.15 14.30
CA SER A 29 -5.54 -4.33 13.74
C SER A 29 -5.50 -4.27 12.21
N GLY A 30 -6.59 -3.86 11.55
CA GLY A 30 -6.63 -3.68 10.11
C GLY A 30 -5.65 -2.60 9.62
N ALA A 31 -5.62 -1.45 10.28
CA ALA A 31 -4.66 -0.38 9.98
C ALA A 31 -3.21 -0.84 10.18
N PHE A 32 -2.94 -1.55 11.28
CA PHE A 32 -1.60 -2.08 11.58
C PHE A 32 -1.15 -3.10 10.54
N LEU A 33 -2.02 -4.04 10.15
CA LEU A 33 -1.74 -5.03 9.10
C LEU A 33 -1.46 -4.35 7.75
N TYR A 34 -2.21 -3.30 7.40
CA TYR A 34 -1.97 -2.53 6.18
C TYR A 34 -0.61 -1.81 6.20
N LEU A 35 -0.25 -1.20 7.33
CA LEU A 35 1.07 -0.60 7.51
C LEU A 35 2.19 -1.65 7.43
N MET A 36 2.02 -2.84 8.03
CA MET A 36 2.98 -3.93 7.92
C MET A 36 3.15 -4.45 6.49
N ARG A 37 2.05 -4.53 5.73
CA ARG A 37 2.05 -4.89 4.30
C ARG A 37 2.85 -3.86 3.50
N LEU A 38 2.60 -2.57 3.73
CA LEU A 38 3.28 -1.48 3.04
C LEU A 38 4.75 -1.41 3.41
N ALA A 39 5.06 -1.60 4.69
CA ALA A 39 6.43 -1.71 5.20
C ALA A 39 7.23 -2.79 4.45
N ARG A 40 6.64 -3.91 4.07
CA ARG A 40 7.32 -4.99 3.32
C ARG A 40 7.36 -4.80 1.80
N GLY A 41 7.03 -3.61 1.29
CA GLY A 41 7.10 -3.33 -0.15
C GLY A 41 8.54 -3.36 -0.70
N PRO A 42 8.73 -3.63 -2.00
CA PRO A 42 10.05 -3.77 -2.63
C PRO A 42 10.90 -2.49 -2.60
N TYR A 43 10.29 -1.35 -2.25
CA TYR A 43 10.94 -0.05 -2.13
C TYR A 43 11.45 0.25 -0.71
N ILE A 44 11.10 -0.57 0.29
CA ILE A 44 11.43 -0.33 1.70
C ILE A 44 12.49 -1.35 2.13
N SER A 45 13.74 -0.89 2.24
CA SER A 45 14.84 -1.70 2.78
C SER A 45 14.89 -1.59 4.30
N TRP A 46 14.61 -2.68 5.00
CA TRP A 46 14.79 -2.80 6.46
C TRP A 46 16.20 -3.23 6.86
N ASP A 47 17.03 -3.61 5.88
CA ASP A 47 18.38 -4.06 6.14
C ASP A 47 19.32 -2.84 6.23
N ARG A 48 19.69 -2.52 7.47
CA ARG A 48 20.58 -1.39 7.79
C ARG A 48 22.06 -1.80 7.85
N LYS A 49 22.37 -3.11 7.80
CA LYS A 49 23.70 -3.63 8.19
C LYS A 49 24.38 -4.47 7.11
N ASN A 50 23.64 -5.19 6.27
CA ASN A 50 24.21 -5.99 5.17
C ASN A 50 23.91 -5.41 3.77
N ASN A 51 23.13 -4.33 3.66
CA ASN A 51 22.83 -3.69 2.38
C ASN A 51 22.89 -2.16 2.49
N PRO A 52 24.10 -1.55 2.46
CA PRO A 52 24.26 -0.10 2.54
C PRO A 52 23.60 0.66 1.39
N GLU A 53 23.19 -0.05 0.33
CA GLU A 53 22.75 0.51 -0.95
C GLU A 53 21.47 -0.20 -1.46
N PRO A 54 20.27 0.28 -1.11
CA PRO A 54 19.00 -0.38 -1.44
C PRO A 54 18.72 -0.58 -2.94
N TRP A 55 19.44 0.14 -3.82
CA TRP A 55 19.31 0.08 -5.27
C TRP A 55 19.89 -1.18 -5.92
N ASN A 56 20.77 -1.91 -5.24
CA ASN A 56 21.44 -3.09 -5.83
C ASN A 56 20.51 -4.30 -6.01
N ASN A 57 19.31 -4.29 -5.41
CA ASN A 57 18.31 -5.37 -5.50
C ASN A 57 17.16 -5.09 -6.49
N LEU A 58 17.24 -3.99 -7.25
CA LEU A 58 16.26 -3.68 -8.28
C LEU A 58 16.64 -4.45 -9.55
N GLY A 59 15.87 -5.48 -9.91
CA GLY A 59 16.10 -6.21 -11.17
C GLY A 59 15.98 -5.27 -12.39
N PRO A 60 16.67 -5.54 -13.51
CA PRO A 60 16.75 -4.65 -14.69
C PRO A 60 15.40 -4.30 -15.34
N THR A 61 14.31 -4.96 -14.97
CA THR A 61 12.93 -4.69 -15.40
C THR A 61 12.21 -3.63 -14.54
N TYR A 62 12.91 -3.02 -13.58
CA TYR A 62 12.31 -2.06 -12.65
C TYR A 62 12.13 -0.67 -13.28
N GLN A 63 10.97 -0.44 -13.89
CA GLN A 63 10.63 0.83 -14.53
C GLN A 63 9.93 1.77 -13.55
N TYR A 64 10.70 2.67 -12.92
CA TYR A 64 10.23 3.62 -11.90
C TYR A 64 9.22 4.67 -12.45
N LYS A 65 9.20 4.90 -13.76
CA LYS A 65 8.38 5.94 -14.38
C LYS A 65 7.25 5.33 -15.21
N VAL A 66 6.05 5.38 -14.66
CA VAL A 66 4.75 5.57 -15.34
C VAL A 66 4.66 4.95 -16.75
N LYS A 67 4.28 3.68 -16.85
CA LYS A 67 3.83 3.07 -18.13
C LYS A 67 2.55 3.71 -18.69
N MET A 68 1.78 4.45 -17.87
CA MET A 68 0.48 5.01 -18.26
C MET A 68 0.58 6.06 -19.39
N VAL A 69 1.62 6.91 -19.41
CA VAL A 69 1.74 7.95 -20.44
C VAL A 69 2.14 7.34 -21.79
N HIS A 70 3.05 6.36 -21.80
CA HIS A 70 3.55 5.76 -23.04
C HIS A 70 2.49 4.92 -23.76
N LEU A 71 1.64 4.21 -23.01
CA LEU A 71 0.54 3.42 -23.59
C LEU A 71 -0.52 4.31 -24.26
N ILE A 72 -0.81 5.48 -23.66
CA ILE A 72 -1.75 6.45 -24.23
C ILE A 72 -1.11 7.16 -25.43
N THR A 73 0.18 7.48 -25.39
CA THR A 73 0.87 8.13 -26.52
C THR A 73 1.01 7.20 -27.72
N GLU A 74 1.32 5.90 -27.55
CA GLU A 74 1.39 4.95 -28.68
C GLU A 74 0.05 4.76 -29.39
N GLU A 75 -1.05 4.66 -28.61
CA GLU A 75 -2.40 4.60 -29.20
C GLU A 75 -2.72 5.88 -29.96
N GLN A 76 -2.55 7.06 -29.34
CA GLN A 76 -2.85 8.33 -30.01
C GLN A 76 -2.00 8.57 -31.26
N HIS A 77 -0.73 8.16 -31.26
CA HIS A 77 0.17 8.31 -32.40
C HIS A 77 -0.15 7.35 -33.55
N THR A 78 -0.72 6.17 -33.27
CA THR A 78 -1.20 5.24 -34.32
C THR A 78 -2.53 5.68 -34.92
N TYR A 79 -3.48 6.18 -34.12
CA TYR A 79 -4.77 6.69 -34.66
C TYR A 79 -4.61 7.94 -35.52
N THR A 80 -3.68 8.83 -35.17
CA THR A 80 -3.38 10.02 -35.98
C THR A 80 -2.71 9.68 -37.30
N LEU A 81 -1.82 8.69 -37.34
CA LEU A 81 -1.22 8.22 -38.59
C LEU A 81 -2.24 7.55 -39.51
N LEU A 82 -3.16 6.74 -38.96
CA LEU A 82 -4.21 6.09 -39.76
C LEU A 82 -5.19 7.11 -40.34
N LEU A 83 -5.60 8.13 -39.56
CA LEU A 83 -6.45 9.21 -40.07
C LEU A 83 -5.76 10.03 -41.16
N ASN A 84 -4.47 10.31 -41.03
CA ASN A 84 -3.72 11.05 -42.05
C ASN A 84 -3.56 10.26 -43.36
N ILE A 85 -3.46 8.93 -43.30
CA ILE A 85 -3.40 8.06 -44.49
C ILE A 85 -4.77 7.92 -45.16
N GLU A 86 -5.86 7.88 -44.39
CA GLU A 86 -7.24 7.83 -44.93
C GLU A 86 -7.64 9.16 -45.59
N THR A 87 -7.10 10.30 -45.12
CA THR A 87 -7.35 11.62 -45.74
C THR A 87 -6.50 11.92 -46.98
N ASP A 88 -5.54 11.05 -47.32
CA ASP A 88 -4.66 11.16 -48.51
C ASP A 88 -5.06 10.15 -49.62
N GLN A 89 -6.31 9.66 -49.57
CA GLN A 89 -6.98 8.89 -50.63
C GLN A 89 -8.22 9.63 -51.11
#